data_AF-A0A497LJX3-F1
#
_entry.id   AF-A0A497LJX3-F1
#
_cell.length_a   1.000
_cell.length_b   1.000
_cell.length_c   1.000
_cell.angle_alpha   90.00
_cell.angle_beta   90.00
_cell.angle_gamma   90.00
#
_symmetry.space_group_name_H-M   'P 1'
#
loop_
_entity.id
_entity.type
_entity.pdbx_description
1 polymer ?
#
loop_
_entity_poly.entity_id
_entity_poly.type
_entity_poly.pdbx_seq_one_letter_code
_entity_poly.pdbx_strand_id
1 'polypeptide(L)'
;MGGTTAKVALVERGQPRITTVFEVGGYRFKKGSGYPVEVPTIDLIEIGAGGGSIAHVEMGLLKVGPESAGADPGPACYRLGGTQPTVTDADLVLGYLNPDYFVGGEMKLQRDLAVKAIEEYVAKPLGLSVIEAALGIHDVVNANMARAMRAVSIERGRDPRMLTLVAFGGAGPVHANRLAEQNKIRKLVIPLAAGVATAIGMLASDVKFDFVRTYVARIEEVNLDTVRSLYKEMESEAVELLKAAGVTQMELVRSVDMRYVGQAYELNVQIPGGELSAGTVKTLEDSFISLYEETYGFTTGDPVETVNWRLLAVGKVPRVKVKRVKEKGRAEDALKGKRKAFFAEYGEYVECDIYDRYRLLPEASIQGPAIVEERESTVVVCPKAKATVDEYLNLIITLEG
;
A
#
# COMPACT_ATOMS: atom_id res chain seq x y z
N MET A 1 1.07 -4.45 4.80
CA MET A 1 0.18 -4.99 5.85
C MET A 1 0.80 -4.73 7.21
N GLY A 2 0.02 -4.20 8.15
CA GLY A 2 0.44 -3.96 9.53
C GLY A 2 -0.25 -4.90 10.52
N GLY A 3 -0.31 -4.50 11.79
CA GLY A 3 -1.00 -5.25 12.84
C GLY A 3 -2.53 -5.24 12.69
N THR A 4 -3.14 -4.13 12.28
CA THR A 4 -4.61 -4.00 12.22
C THR A 4 -5.17 -4.09 10.81
N THR A 5 -4.50 -3.45 9.83
CA THR A 5 -5.02 -3.33 8.46
C THR A 5 -3.95 -3.59 7.40
N ALA A 6 -4.44 -3.90 6.20
CA ALA A 6 -3.68 -3.95 4.96
C ALA A 6 -4.21 -2.86 4.03
N LYS A 7 -3.30 -2.28 3.24
CA LYS A 7 -3.61 -1.25 2.27
C LYS A 7 -3.01 -1.66 0.94
N VAL A 8 -3.75 -1.47 -0.15
CA VAL A 8 -3.28 -1.75 -1.50
C VAL A 8 -3.58 -0.54 -2.38
N ALA A 9 -2.58 -0.13 -3.15
CA ALA A 9 -2.69 0.93 -4.14
C ALA A 9 -2.00 0.48 -5.44
N LEU A 10 -2.40 1.09 -6.55
CA LEU A 10 -1.77 0.86 -7.85
C LEU A 10 -0.93 2.10 -8.22
N VAL A 11 0.30 1.85 -8.66
CA VAL A 11 1.23 2.87 -9.17
C VAL A 11 1.54 2.54 -10.62
N GLU A 12 1.30 3.49 -11.52
CA GLU A 12 1.56 3.35 -12.95
C GLU A 12 2.46 4.48 -13.43
N ARG A 13 3.47 4.15 -14.24
CA ARG A 13 4.42 5.13 -14.80
C ARG A 13 5.04 6.04 -13.72
N GLY A 14 5.28 5.49 -12.53
CA GLY A 14 5.85 6.20 -11.38
C GLY A 14 4.88 7.10 -10.62
N GLN A 15 3.58 7.09 -10.95
CA GLN A 15 2.57 7.92 -10.30
C GLN A 15 1.48 7.06 -9.64
N PRO A 16 1.10 7.33 -8.37
CA PRO A 16 -0.10 6.73 -7.81
C PRO A 16 -1.33 7.35 -8.48
N ARG A 17 -2.41 6.57 -8.58
CA ARG A 17 -3.71 7.12 -8.97
C ARG A 17 -4.24 8.01 -7.83
N ILE A 18 -4.77 9.18 -8.19
CA ILE A 18 -5.43 10.11 -7.27
C ILE A 18 -6.94 10.03 -7.49
N THR A 19 -7.71 10.05 -6.41
CA THR A 19 -9.17 10.24 -6.43
C THR A 19 -9.51 11.52 -5.67
N THR A 20 -10.52 12.25 -6.13
CA THR A 20 -11.02 13.48 -5.49
C THR A 20 -12.17 13.23 -4.54
N VAL A 21 -12.77 12.03 -4.59
CA VAL A 21 -13.88 11.62 -3.73
C VAL A 21 -13.53 10.28 -3.11
N PHE A 22 -13.64 10.18 -1.80
CA PHE A 22 -13.60 8.90 -1.08
C PHE A 22 -14.59 8.90 0.08
N GLU A 23 -15.04 7.72 0.49
CA GLU A 23 -15.98 7.56 1.60
C GLU A 23 -15.25 7.16 2.89
N VAL A 24 -15.56 7.85 3.99
CA VAL A 24 -15.06 7.53 5.34
C VAL A 24 -16.20 6.92 6.17
N GLY A 25 -15.91 5.87 6.93
CA GLY A 25 -16.89 5.25 7.85
C GLY A 25 -17.96 4.39 7.16
N GLY A 26 -17.73 3.97 5.92
CA GLY A 26 -18.66 3.12 5.17
C GLY A 26 -18.63 1.63 5.58
N TYR A 27 -19.71 0.92 5.26
CA TYR A 27 -19.79 -0.53 5.38
C TYR A 27 -18.94 -1.20 4.29
N ARG A 28 -18.19 -2.24 4.67
CA ARG A 28 -17.20 -2.91 3.80
C ARG A 28 -17.73 -3.20 2.39
N PHE A 29 -17.01 -2.73 1.39
CA PHE A 29 -17.26 -2.98 -0.04
C PHE A 29 -18.65 -2.54 -0.53
N LYS A 30 -19.37 -1.70 0.22
CA LYS A 30 -20.64 -1.10 -0.21
C LYS A 30 -20.44 0.39 -0.48
N LYS A 31 -20.26 0.73 -1.76
CA LYS A 31 -20.22 2.12 -2.22
C LYS A 31 -21.52 2.85 -1.82
N GLY A 32 -21.41 4.09 -1.38
CA GLY A 32 -22.52 4.93 -0.93
C GLY A 32 -22.93 4.73 0.52
N SER A 33 -22.12 4.04 1.34
CA SER A 33 -22.45 3.76 2.74
C SER A 33 -21.63 4.57 3.74
N GLY A 34 -20.57 5.25 3.31
CA GLY A 34 -19.79 6.16 4.14
C GLY A 34 -20.09 7.64 3.87
N TYR A 35 -19.43 8.50 4.62
CA TYR A 35 -19.46 9.95 4.41
C TYR A 35 -18.51 10.31 3.26
N PRO A 36 -19.01 10.94 2.18
CA PRO A 36 -18.15 11.40 1.11
C PRO A 36 -17.25 12.54 1.60
N VAL A 37 -15.97 12.45 1.28
CA VAL A 37 -14.95 13.47 1.54
C VAL A 37 -14.35 13.86 0.20
N GLU A 38 -14.47 15.15 -0.13
CA GLU A 38 -14.04 15.73 -1.41
C GLU A 38 -12.63 16.33 -1.29
N VAL A 39 -11.65 15.48 -0.98
CA VAL A 39 -10.24 15.87 -0.86
C VAL A 39 -9.39 14.97 -1.75
N PRO A 40 -8.47 15.53 -2.57
CA PRO A 40 -7.52 14.73 -3.34
C PRO A 40 -6.75 13.78 -2.44
N THR A 41 -6.88 12.48 -2.69
CA THR A 41 -6.21 11.42 -1.94
C THR A 41 -5.69 10.34 -2.86
N ILE A 42 -4.70 9.58 -2.39
CA ILE A 42 -4.22 8.41 -3.12
C ILE A 42 -5.34 7.37 -3.14
N ASP A 43 -5.64 6.88 -4.33
CA ASP A 43 -6.66 5.86 -4.58
C ASP A 43 -6.17 4.48 -4.09
N LEU A 44 -6.40 4.23 -2.80
CA LEU A 44 -6.05 3.01 -2.10
C LEU A 44 -7.29 2.33 -1.51
N ILE A 45 -7.25 1.01 -1.43
CA ILE A 45 -8.25 0.22 -0.69
C ILE A 45 -7.63 -0.19 0.64
N GLU A 46 -8.35 0.07 1.72
CA GLU A 46 -8.05 -0.44 3.05
C GLU A 46 -8.87 -1.69 3.35
N ILE A 47 -8.19 -2.70 3.89
CA ILE A 47 -8.75 -4.00 4.23
C ILE A 47 -8.47 -4.20 5.71
N GLY A 48 -9.50 -4.52 6.50
CA GLY A 48 -9.30 -4.93 7.89
C GLY A 48 -8.83 -6.38 7.96
N ALA A 49 -7.60 -6.57 7.48
CA ALA A 49 -6.80 -7.76 7.47
C ALA A 49 -5.37 -7.34 7.86
N GLY A 50 -4.95 -7.69 9.07
CA GLY A 50 -3.64 -7.41 9.63
C GLY A 50 -3.18 -8.58 10.51
N GLY A 51 -1.95 -8.51 11.03
CA GLY A 51 -1.41 -9.58 11.89
C GLY A 51 -2.25 -9.84 13.16
N GLY A 52 -2.86 -8.80 13.70
CA GLY A 52 -3.78 -8.86 14.83
C GLY A 52 -5.23 -9.09 14.45
N SER A 53 -5.60 -9.34 13.19
CA SER A 53 -6.99 -9.66 12.85
C SER A 53 -7.41 -10.95 13.53
N ILE A 54 -8.56 -10.92 14.22
CA ILE A 54 -9.05 -12.03 15.04
C ILE A 54 -9.70 -13.07 14.14
N ALA A 55 -9.31 -14.32 14.31
CA ALA A 55 -9.94 -15.47 13.70
C ALA A 55 -11.08 -15.98 14.58
N HIS A 56 -12.24 -16.27 13.98
CA HIS A 56 -13.39 -16.81 14.68
C HIS A 56 -14.21 -17.72 13.76
N VAL A 57 -15.05 -18.54 14.37
CA VAL A 57 -15.96 -19.44 13.65
C VAL A 57 -17.38 -18.90 13.78
N GLU A 58 -18.01 -18.65 12.64
CA GLU A 58 -19.39 -18.18 12.58
C GLU A 58 -20.17 -19.08 11.62
N MET A 59 -21.26 -19.68 12.10
CA MET A 59 -22.10 -20.61 11.31
C MET A 59 -21.29 -21.74 10.64
N GLY A 60 -20.27 -22.27 11.33
CA GLY A 60 -19.41 -23.34 10.82
C GLY A 60 -18.39 -22.89 9.75
N LEU A 61 -18.21 -21.58 9.55
CA LEU A 61 -17.24 -21.02 8.61
C LEU A 61 -16.16 -20.25 9.36
N LEU A 62 -14.90 -20.45 8.97
CA LEU A 62 -13.78 -19.66 9.47
C LEU A 62 -13.81 -18.26 8.85
N LYS A 63 -13.76 -17.25 9.72
CA LYS A 63 -13.62 -15.83 9.36
C LYS A 63 -12.40 -15.23 10.05
N VAL A 64 -11.80 -14.22 9.41
CA VAL A 64 -10.66 -13.47 9.93
C VAL A 64 -10.93 -11.98 9.78
N GLY A 65 -10.92 -11.25 10.90
CA GLY A 65 -11.43 -9.89 11.01
C GLY A 65 -12.96 -9.80 10.91
N PRO A 66 -13.55 -8.59 10.90
CA PRO A 66 -12.90 -7.28 10.89
C PRO A 66 -12.17 -6.89 12.17
N GLU A 67 -12.56 -7.47 13.30
CA GLU A 67 -12.01 -7.12 14.60
C GLU A 67 -10.51 -7.42 14.65
N SER A 68 -9.79 -6.57 15.38
CA SER A 68 -8.36 -6.72 15.58
C SER A 68 -8.03 -6.64 17.06
N ALA A 69 -7.11 -7.50 17.50
CA ALA A 69 -6.54 -7.46 18.83
C ALA A 69 -5.56 -6.29 19.04
N GLY A 70 -5.23 -5.54 17.98
CA GLY A 70 -4.28 -4.43 18.04
C GLY A 70 -2.89 -4.89 18.50
N ALA A 71 -2.19 -4.02 19.22
CA ALA A 71 -0.93 -4.36 19.90
C ALA A 71 -1.13 -4.67 21.39
N ASP A 72 -2.20 -4.14 22.00
CA ASP A 72 -2.60 -4.32 23.39
C ASP A 72 -4.15 -4.46 23.42
N PRO A 73 -4.71 -5.61 23.81
CA PRO A 73 -4.05 -6.77 24.43
C PRO A 73 -3.24 -7.65 23.46
N GLY A 74 -3.32 -7.39 22.15
CA GLY A 74 -2.53 -8.03 21.11
C GLY A 74 -2.89 -9.50 20.82
N PRO A 75 -2.21 -10.12 19.84
CA PRO A 75 -2.22 -11.57 19.62
C PRO A 75 -2.00 -12.39 20.89
N ALA A 76 -2.53 -13.62 20.96
CA ALA A 76 -2.36 -14.46 22.13
C ALA A 76 -0.89 -14.75 22.45
N CYS A 77 -0.07 -14.94 21.41
CA CYS A 77 1.37 -15.15 21.54
C CYS A 77 2.15 -13.97 22.11
N TYR A 78 1.56 -12.77 22.19
CA TYR A 78 2.24 -11.59 22.75
C TYR A 78 2.33 -11.64 24.28
N ARG A 79 1.51 -12.46 24.94
CA ARG A 79 1.43 -12.55 26.41
C ARG A 79 1.10 -11.21 27.08
N LEU A 80 0.29 -10.38 26.41
CA LEU A 80 -0.19 -9.09 26.91
C LEU A 80 -1.66 -9.11 27.35
N GLY A 81 -2.25 -10.31 27.46
CA GLY A 81 -3.65 -10.50 27.89
C GLY A 81 -4.58 -10.91 26.75
N GLY A 82 -4.12 -10.92 25.50
CA GLY A 82 -4.87 -11.45 24.36
C GLY A 82 -5.13 -12.95 24.51
N THR A 83 -6.37 -13.37 24.23
CA THR A 83 -6.79 -14.79 24.31
C THR A 83 -7.41 -15.32 23.03
N GLN A 84 -7.84 -14.44 22.14
CA GLN A 84 -8.42 -14.80 20.85
C GLN A 84 -7.32 -15.06 19.82
N PRO A 85 -7.48 -16.05 18.92
CA PRO A 85 -6.47 -16.36 17.92
C PRO A 85 -6.42 -15.28 16.85
N THR A 86 -5.22 -14.89 16.43
CA THR A 86 -5.01 -13.94 15.33
C THR A 86 -4.20 -14.53 14.19
N VAL A 87 -4.03 -13.74 13.12
CA VAL A 87 -3.15 -14.07 11.99
C VAL A 87 -1.71 -14.29 12.45
N THR A 88 -1.18 -13.45 13.34
CA THR A 88 0.17 -13.58 13.91
C THR A 88 0.32 -14.85 14.74
N ASP A 89 -0.72 -15.27 15.47
CA ASP A 89 -0.72 -16.56 16.17
C ASP A 89 -0.61 -17.72 15.18
N ALA A 90 -1.35 -17.67 14.08
CA ALA A 90 -1.29 -18.68 13.02
C ALA A 90 0.09 -18.71 12.35
N ASP A 91 0.64 -17.56 11.96
CA ASP A 91 1.97 -17.46 11.34
C ASP A 91 3.08 -17.97 12.27
N LEU A 92 2.95 -17.76 13.58
CA LEU A 92 3.86 -18.33 14.57
C LEU A 92 3.72 -19.85 14.68
N VAL A 93 2.50 -20.37 14.72
CA VAL A 93 2.25 -21.83 14.78
C VAL A 93 2.76 -22.53 13.54
N LEU A 94 2.58 -21.94 12.35
CA LEU A 94 3.11 -22.43 11.07
C LEU A 94 4.64 -22.34 10.97
N GLY A 95 5.31 -21.66 11.91
CA GLY A 95 6.76 -21.55 11.95
C GLY A 95 7.35 -20.46 11.07
N TYR A 96 6.50 -19.56 10.53
CA TYR A 96 6.95 -18.43 9.73
C TYR A 96 7.64 -17.38 10.60
N LEU A 97 7.11 -17.13 11.79
CA LEU A 97 7.69 -16.18 12.75
C LEU A 97 8.66 -16.85 13.71
N ASN A 98 9.68 -16.09 14.13
CA ASN A 98 10.65 -16.52 15.12
C ASN A 98 10.20 -16.12 16.53
N PRO A 99 9.95 -17.06 17.45
CA PRO A 99 9.53 -16.73 18.80
C PRO A 99 10.57 -15.94 19.60
N ASP A 100 11.86 -16.08 19.29
CA ASP A 100 12.95 -15.45 20.04
C ASP A 100 13.53 -14.20 19.35
N TYR A 101 13.09 -13.85 18.14
CA TYR A 101 13.63 -12.74 17.36
C TYR A 101 12.56 -11.74 16.89
N PHE A 102 11.36 -11.78 17.47
CA PHE A 102 10.31 -10.81 17.12
C PHE A 102 10.72 -9.40 17.59
N VAL A 103 10.58 -8.39 16.71
CA VAL A 103 11.09 -7.02 16.93
C VAL A 103 12.61 -7.03 17.24
N GLY A 104 13.37 -7.88 16.55
CA GLY A 104 14.81 -8.06 16.78
C GLY A 104 15.16 -8.73 18.11
N GLY A 105 14.20 -9.43 18.74
CA GLY A 105 14.36 -10.12 20.01
C GLY A 105 13.96 -9.29 21.24
N GLU A 106 13.47 -8.06 21.05
CA GLU A 106 12.90 -7.25 22.14
C GLU A 106 11.61 -7.87 22.70
N MET A 107 10.92 -8.68 21.90
CA MET A 107 9.69 -9.35 22.30
C MET A 107 9.80 -10.86 22.05
N LYS A 108 9.56 -11.65 23.11
CA LYS A 108 9.50 -13.12 23.01
C LYS A 108 8.05 -13.57 22.84
N LEU A 109 7.79 -14.32 21.78
CA LEU A 109 6.46 -14.86 21.50
C LEU A 109 6.25 -16.21 22.20
N GLN A 110 5.05 -16.44 22.69
CA GLN A 110 4.64 -17.68 23.35
C GLN A 110 3.82 -18.55 22.39
N ARG A 111 4.48 -19.53 21.77
CA ARG A 111 3.83 -20.44 20.80
C ARG A 111 2.71 -21.27 21.44
N ASP A 112 2.85 -21.67 22.70
CA ASP A 112 1.83 -22.47 23.38
C ASP A 112 0.53 -21.69 23.59
N LEU A 113 0.59 -20.37 23.82
CA LEU A 113 -0.59 -19.51 23.90
C LEU A 113 -1.29 -19.39 22.54
N ALA A 114 -0.54 -19.24 21.45
CA ALA A 114 -1.10 -19.27 20.08
C ALA A 114 -1.78 -20.62 19.79
N VAL A 115 -1.12 -21.74 20.11
CA VAL A 115 -1.68 -23.09 19.94
C VAL A 115 -2.99 -23.23 20.71
N LYS A 116 -3.03 -22.84 21.99
CA LYS A 116 -4.24 -22.93 22.82
C LYS A 116 -5.38 -22.08 22.25
N ALA A 117 -5.11 -20.85 21.86
CA ALA A 117 -6.13 -19.95 21.29
C ALA A 117 -6.70 -20.51 19.98
N ILE A 118 -5.85 -20.98 19.07
CA ILE A 118 -6.29 -21.58 17.80
C ILE A 118 -7.06 -22.87 18.06
N GLU A 119 -6.60 -23.71 18.99
CA GLU A 119 -7.26 -24.96 19.33
C GLU A 119 -8.68 -24.73 19.86
N GLU A 120 -8.84 -23.80 20.81
CA GLU A 120 -10.10 -23.52 21.49
C GLU A 120 -11.14 -22.87 20.57
N TYR A 121 -10.75 -21.83 19.84
CA TYR A 121 -11.70 -20.98 19.13
C TYR A 121 -11.87 -21.31 17.64
N VAL A 122 -10.98 -22.13 17.05
CA VAL A 122 -11.05 -22.49 15.63
C VAL A 122 -10.99 -23.99 15.40
N ALA A 123 -9.97 -24.68 15.92
CA ALA A 123 -9.75 -26.09 15.60
C ALA A 123 -10.86 -26.99 16.16
N LYS A 124 -11.18 -26.90 17.45
CA LYS A 124 -12.26 -27.67 18.09
C LYS A 124 -13.64 -27.40 17.48
N PRO A 125 -14.07 -26.14 17.28
CA PRO A 125 -15.37 -25.87 16.68
C PRO A 125 -15.54 -26.39 15.25
N LEU A 126 -14.44 -26.49 14.48
CA LEU A 126 -14.46 -26.98 13.10
C LEU A 126 -14.08 -28.46 12.96
N GLY A 127 -13.67 -29.13 14.04
CA GLY A 127 -13.18 -30.51 14.00
C GLY A 127 -11.86 -30.68 13.25
N LEU A 128 -11.00 -29.67 13.28
CA LEU A 128 -9.69 -29.66 12.61
C LEU A 128 -8.55 -29.89 13.59
N SER A 129 -7.37 -30.29 13.11
CA SER A 129 -6.14 -30.15 13.87
C SER A 129 -5.74 -28.67 14.03
N VAL A 130 -4.91 -28.37 15.02
CA VAL A 130 -4.39 -27.00 15.24
C VAL A 130 -3.63 -26.49 14.02
N ILE A 131 -2.91 -27.37 13.32
CA ILE A 131 -2.11 -26.98 12.14
C ILE A 131 -3.00 -26.67 10.95
N GLU A 132 -4.03 -27.48 10.71
CA GLU A 132 -5.04 -27.20 9.66
C GLU A 132 -5.80 -25.90 9.96
N ALA A 133 -6.15 -25.66 11.23
CA ALA A 133 -6.77 -24.42 11.65
C ALA A 133 -5.85 -23.20 11.44
N ALA A 134 -4.58 -23.29 11.82
CA ALA A 134 -3.59 -22.23 11.61
C ALA A 134 -3.38 -21.94 10.11
N LEU A 135 -3.26 -22.99 9.29
CA LEU A 135 -3.17 -22.86 7.83
C LEU A 135 -4.42 -22.19 7.27
N GLY A 136 -5.61 -22.60 7.72
CA GLY A 136 -6.88 -21.99 7.32
C GLY A 136 -6.95 -20.50 7.65
N ILE A 137 -6.47 -20.07 8.82
CA ILE A 137 -6.41 -18.65 9.20
C ILE A 137 -5.51 -17.88 8.22
N HIS A 138 -4.32 -18.40 7.94
CA HIS A 138 -3.36 -17.82 7.00
C HIS A 138 -3.95 -17.72 5.58
N ASP A 139 -4.64 -18.76 5.11
CA ASP A 139 -5.23 -18.80 3.76
C ASP A 139 -6.43 -17.87 3.62
N VAL A 140 -7.30 -17.79 4.64
CA VAL A 140 -8.47 -16.89 4.64
C VAL A 140 -8.03 -15.43 4.60
N VAL A 141 -7.04 -15.03 5.41
CA VAL A 141 -6.55 -13.64 5.37
C VAL A 141 -5.90 -13.29 4.03
N ASN A 142 -5.13 -14.23 3.45
CA ASN A 142 -4.54 -14.06 2.12
C ASN A 142 -5.61 -13.94 1.03
N ALA A 143 -6.63 -14.79 1.05
CA ALA A 143 -7.74 -14.74 0.10
C ALA A 143 -8.53 -13.42 0.21
N ASN A 144 -8.74 -12.90 1.42
CA ASN A 144 -9.36 -11.59 1.64
C ASN A 144 -8.54 -10.46 0.99
N MET A 145 -7.24 -10.44 1.23
CA MET A 145 -6.33 -9.45 0.66
C MET A 145 -6.19 -9.59 -0.87
N ALA A 146 -6.13 -10.82 -1.39
CA ALA A 146 -6.04 -11.07 -2.83
C ALA A 146 -7.30 -10.58 -3.57
N ARG A 147 -8.49 -10.73 -3.00
CA ARG A 147 -9.73 -10.15 -3.56
C ARG A 147 -9.64 -8.63 -3.67
N ALA A 148 -9.14 -7.97 -2.64
CA ALA A 148 -8.96 -6.51 -2.66
C ALA A 148 -7.88 -6.07 -3.66
N MET A 149 -6.81 -6.85 -3.85
CA MET A 149 -5.83 -6.60 -4.92
C MET A 149 -6.47 -6.62 -6.32
N ARG A 150 -7.41 -7.54 -6.57
CA ARG A 150 -8.14 -7.60 -7.84
C ARG A 150 -9.05 -6.39 -8.05
N ALA A 151 -9.65 -5.87 -6.97
CA ALA A 151 -10.44 -4.65 -7.05
C ALA A 151 -9.60 -3.42 -7.44
N VAL A 152 -8.38 -3.27 -6.91
CA VAL A 152 -7.51 -2.15 -7.30
C VAL A 152 -6.83 -2.32 -8.68
N SER A 153 -6.95 -3.49 -9.32
CA SER A 153 -6.33 -3.77 -10.62
C SER A 153 -7.34 -4.09 -11.72
N ILE A 154 -8.08 -5.20 -11.63
CA ILE A 154 -8.96 -5.73 -12.68
C ILE A 154 -10.13 -4.76 -12.93
N GLU A 155 -10.73 -4.25 -11.86
CA GLU A 155 -11.82 -3.26 -11.97
C GLU A 155 -11.32 -1.91 -12.55
N ARG A 156 -10.00 -1.71 -12.57
CA ARG A 156 -9.33 -0.57 -13.22
C ARG A 156 -8.72 -0.93 -14.58
N GLY A 157 -9.08 -2.08 -15.16
CA GLY A 157 -8.62 -2.52 -16.47
C GLY A 157 -7.15 -2.95 -16.54
N ARG A 158 -6.55 -3.34 -15.40
CA ARG A 158 -5.15 -3.77 -15.31
C ARG A 158 -5.05 -5.24 -14.94
N ASP A 159 -4.33 -5.98 -15.78
CA ASP A 159 -4.00 -7.38 -15.55
C ASP A 159 -2.92 -7.50 -14.45
N PRO A 160 -3.22 -8.13 -13.29
CA PRO A 160 -2.25 -8.34 -12.22
C PRO A 160 -0.95 -9.03 -12.68
N ARG A 161 -1.03 -9.89 -13.70
CA ARG A 161 0.13 -10.65 -14.21
C ARG A 161 1.22 -9.76 -14.80
N MET A 162 0.85 -8.54 -15.20
CA MET A 162 1.75 -7.53 -15.75
C MET A 162 2.31 -6.60 -14.67
N LEU A 163 1.89 -6.76 -13.41
CA LEU A 163 2.31 -5.93 -12.29
C LEU A 163 3.44 -6.60 -11.50
N THR A 164 4.15 -5.79 -10.74
CA THR A 164 5.10 -6.24 -9.72
C THR A 164 4.52 -5.90 -8.34
N LEU A 165 4.49 -6.86 -7.42
CA LEU A 165 4.02 -6.62 -6.07
C LEU A 165 5.15 -6.05 -5.21
N VAL A 166 4.99 -4.82 -4.74
CA VAL A 166 5.87 -4.26 -3.70
C VAL A 166 5.24 -4.50 -2.34
N ALA A 167 5.85 -5.34 -1.50
CA ALA A 167 5.29 -5.73 -0.21
C ALA A 167 6.11 -5.14 0.94
N PHE A 168 5.42 -4.45 1.84
CA PHE A 168 6.00 -3.80 3.01
C PHE A 168 5.01 -3.71 4.18
N GLY A 169 5.48 -3.15 5.30
CA GLY A 169 4.87 -3.23 6.63
C GLY A 169 5.30 -4.50 7.36
N GLY A 170 5.17 -4.53 8.69
CA GLY A 170 5.74 -5.63 9.49
C GLY A 170 5.26 -7.02 9.10
N ALA A 171 3.98 -7.17 8.74
CA ALA A 171 3.39 -8.45 8.33
C ALA A 171 3.32 -8.65 6.81
N GLY A 172 3.53 -7.60 6.00
CA GLY A 172 3.36 -7.68 4.54
C GLY A 172 4.20 -8.77 3.88
N PRO A 173 5.53 -8.81 4.13
CA PRO A 173 6.42 -9.79 3.52
C PRO A 173 6.17 -11.25 3.93
N VAL A 174 5.49 -11.52 5.05
CA VAL A 174 5.09 -12.88 5.45
C VAL A 174 4.05 -13.46 4.49
N HIS A 175 3.13 -12.61 4.03
CA HIS A 175 2.01 -13.00 3.16
C HIS A 175 2.26 -12.77 1.66
N ALA A 176 3.32 -12.04 1.32
CA ALA A 176 3.55 -11.50 -0.02
C ALA A 176 3.57 -12.59 -1.12
N ASN A 177 4.29 -13.70 -0.88
CA ASN A 177 4.36 -14.79 -1.86
C ASN A 177 2.98 -15.39 -2.17
N ARG A 178 2.19 -15.73 -1.14
CA ARG A 178 0.84 -16.27 -1.31
C ARG A 178 -0.08 -15.29 -2.03
N LEU A 179 0.02 -14.01 -1.72
CA LEU A 179 -0.74 -12.96 -2.42
C LEU A 179 -0.37 -12.87 -3.90
N ALA A 180 0.92 -12.98 -4.22
CA ALA A 180 1.39 -12.98 -5.59
C ALA A 180 0.92 -14.24 -6.34
N GLU A 181 1.04 -15.43 -5.76
CA GLU A 181 0.54 -16.70 -6.33
C GLU A 181 -0.97 -16.62 -6.65
N GLN A 182 -1.79 -16.20 -5.68
CA GLN A 182 -3.25 -16.11 -5.85
C GLN A 182 -3.66 -15.07 -6.92
N ASN A 183 -2.81 -14.08 -7.20
CA ASN A 183 -3.03 -13.07 -8.24
C ASN A 183 -2.21 -13.31 -9.50
N LYS A 184 -1.48 -14.44 -9.59
CA LYS A 184 -0.60 -14.78 -10.73
C LYS A 184 0.45 -13.70 -11.04
N ILE A 185 0.87 -12.96 -10.02
CA ILE A 185 1.95 -11.98 -10.10
C ILE A 185 3.27 -12.74 -10.07
N ARG A 186 4.14 -12.53 -11.06
CA ARG A 186 5.39 -13.30 -11.20
C ARG A 186 6.56 -12.73 -10.41
N LYS A 187 6.51 -11.45 -10.06
CA LYS A 187 7.62 -10.72 -9.45
C LYS A 187 7.15 -9.95 -8.22
N LEU A 188 7.90 -10.11 -7.14
CA LEU A 188 7.76 -9.35 -5.91
C LEU A 188 9.04 -8.56 -5.64
N VAL A 189 8.86 -7.43 -4.98
CA VAL A 189 9.95 -6.61 -4.44
C VAL A 189 9.67 -6.38 -2.97
N ILE A 190 10.56 -6.88 -2.12
CA ILE A 190 10.56 -6.58 -0.69
C ILE A 190 11.74 -5.63 -0.43
N PRO A 191 11.49 -4.34 -0.16
CA PRO A 191 12.57 -3.41 0.10
C PRO A 191 13.34 -3.78 1.38
N LEU A 192 14.56 -3.29 1.51
CA LEU A 192 15.21 -3.27 2.82
C LEU A 192 14.41 -2.37 3.76
N ALA A 193 14.35 -2.71 5.04
CA ALA A 193 13.54 -2.04 6.06
C ALA A 193 12.04 -2.06 5.72
N ALA A 194 11.55 -3.20 5.22
CA ALA A 194 10.16 -3.35 4.78
C ALA A 194 9.17 -3.05 5.91
N GLY A 195 9.51 -3.40 7.16
CA GLY A 195 8.68 -3.11 8.33
C GLY A 195 8.43 -1.62 8.59
N VAL A 196 9.34 -0.74 8.17
CA VAL A 196 9.31 0.72 8.42
C VAL A 196 9.25 1.56 7.14
N ALA A 197 8.95 0.94 5.99
CA ALA A 197 8.93 1.61 4.69
C ALA A 197 8.01 2.85 4.64
N THR A 198 6.94 2.91 5.43
CA THR A 198 6.07 4.09 5.53
C THR A 198 6.81 5.30 6.12
N ALA A 199 7.68 5.10 7.12
CA ALA A 199 8.50 6.18 7.68
C ALA A 199 9.54 6.66 6.66
N ILE A 200 10.13 5.75 5.88
CA ILE A 200 11.03 6.09 4.77
C ILE A 200 10.29 6.92 3.71
N GLY A 201 9.06 6.52 3.37
CA GLY A 201 8.19 7.28 2.46
C GLY A 201 7.94 8.71 2.95
N MET A 202 7.57 8.86 4.23
CA MET A 202 7.35 10.17 4.85
C MET A 202 8.58 11.08 4.78
N LEU A 203 9.79 10.54 4.98
CA LEU A 203 11.05 11.28 4.86
C LEU A 203 11.41 11.66 3.42
N ALA A 204 10.93 10.89 2.43
CA ALA A 204 11.23 11.09 1.01
C ALA A 204 10.18 11.94 0.26
N SER A 205 9.04 12.22 0.90
CA SER A 205 7.93 12.99 0.33
C SER A 205 8.21 14.49 0.35
N ASP A 206 7.84 15.16 -0.74
CA ASP A 206 7.80 16.61 -0.79
C ASP A 206 6.64 17.14 0.08
N VAL A 207 6.80 18.34 0.65
CA VAL A 207 5.72 19.02 1.37
C VAL A 207 4.72 19.54 0.34
N LYS A 208 3.43 19.27 0.51
CA LYS A 208 2.40 19.71 -0.45
C LYS A 208 1.24 20.39 0.27
N PHE A 209 0.78 21.50 -0.27
CA PHE A 209 -0.45 22.17 0.12
C PHE A 209 -1.31 22.41 -1.12
N ASP A 210 -2.57 21.99 -1.05
CA ASP A 210 -3.56 22.18 -2.10
C ASP A 210 -4.50 23.33 -1.71
N PHE A 211 -4.61 24.32 -2.59
CA PHE A 211 -5.52 25.46 -2.43
C PHE A 211 -6.56 25.43 -3.54
N VAL A 212 -7.79 25.78 -3.18
CA VAL A 212 -8.92 25.84 -4.11
C VAL A 212 -9.72 27.11 -3.83
N ARG A 213 -10.12 27.81 -4.89
CA ARG A 213 -11.11 28.88 -4.87
C ARG A 213 -12.10 28.68 -6.01
N THR A 214 -13.38 28.71 -5.71
CA THR A 214 -14.44 28.52 -6.71
C THR A 214 -14.76 29.86 -7.38
N TYR A 215 -14.69 29.88 -8.72
CA TYR A 215 -15.17 30.98 -9.55
C TYR A 215 -15.69 30.38 -10.86
N VAL A 216 -17.01 30.27 -10.93
CA VAL A 216 -17.71 29.67 -12.06
C VAL A 216 -17.96 30.74 -13.12
N ALA A 217 -17.46 30.51 -14.32
CA ALA A 217 -17.69 31.36 -15.47
C ALA A 217 -17.49 30.57 -16.77
N ARG A 218 -18.25 30.91 -17.81
CA ARG A 218 -17.94 30.45 -19.17
C ARG A 218 -16.54 30.90 -19.54
N ILE A 219 -15.78 30.04 -20.22
CA ILE A 219 -14.37 30.30 -20.53
C ILE A 219 -14.17 31.64 -21.27
N GLU A 220 -15.10 31.97 -22.17
CA GLU A 220 -15.16 33.23 -22.93
C GLU A 220 -15.49 34.48 -22.09
N GLU A 221 -16.10 34.30 -20.91
CA GLU A 221 -16.52 35.36 -19.99
C GLU A 221 -15.60 35.48 -18.76
N VAL A 222 -14.53 34.67 -18.68
CA VAL A 222 -13.60 34.67 -17.55
C VAL A 222 -12.94 36.04 -17.40
N ASN A 223 -13.16 36.66 -16.24
CA ASN A 223 -12.43 37.88 -15.87
C ASN A 223 -11.03 37.53 -15.34
N LEU A 224 -10.00 37.79 -16.17
CA LEU A 224 -8.61 37.52 -15.82
C LEU A 224 -8.09 38.33 -14.61
N ASP A 225 -8.64 39.51 -14.32
CA ASP A 225 -8.27 40.26 -13.10
C ASP A 225 -8.73 39.53 -11.84
N THR A 226 -9.95 38.99 -11.86
CA THR A 226 -10.47 38.15 -10.78
C THR A 226 -9.58 36.93 -10.58
N VAL A 227 -9.25 36.21 -11.66
CA VAL A 227 -8.40 35.02 -11.60
C VAL A 227 -6.99 35.33 -11.09
N ARG A 228 -6.39 36.44 -11.55
CA ARG A 228 -5.10 36.92 -11.03
C ARG A 228 -5.16 37.19 -9.52
N SER A 229 -6.24 37.80 -9.04
CA SER A 229 -6.42 38.05 -7.61
C SER A 229 -6.53 36.75 -6.81
N LEU A 230 -7.31 35.78 -7.29
CA LEU A 230 -7.45 34.47 -6.64
C LEU A 230 -6.11 33.74 -6.54
N TYR A 231 -5.33 33.70 -7.62
CA TYR A 231 -4.01 33.08 -7.57
C TYR A 231 -3.05 33.83 -6.66
N LYS A 232 -3.04 35.16 -6.69
CA LYS A 232 -2.18 35.95 -5.80
C LYS A 232 -2.46 35.68 -4.33
N GLU A 233 -3.73 35.55 -3.95
CA GLU A 233 -4.15 35.17 -2.59
C GLU A 233 -3.62 33.78 -2.24
N MET A 234 -3.94 32.76 -3.04
CA MET A 234 -3.49 31.38 -2.81
C MET A 234 -1.95 31.25 -2.81
N GLU A 235 -1.25 31.94 -3.70
CA GLU A 235 0.22 31.94 -3.78
C GLU A 235 0.83 32.58 -2.53
N SER A 236 0.21 33.61 -1.97
CA SER A 236 0.67 34.25 -0.73
C SER A 236 0.50 33.31 0.47
N GLU A 237 -0.69 32.70 0.63
CA GLU A 237 -0.97 31.69 1.67
C GLU A 237 -0.02 30.49 1.56
N ALA A 238 0.20 30.00 0.34
CA ALA A 238 1.11 28.89 0.03
C ALA A 238 2.55 29.16 0.48
N VAL A 239 3.07 30.35 0.15
CA VAL A 239 4.44 30.73 0.50
C VAL A 239 4.61 30.85 2.01
N GLU A 240 3.63 31.38 2.74
CA GLU A 240 3.67 31.46 4.20
C GLU A 240 3.73 30.06 4.84
N LEU A 241 2.86 29.14 4.41
CA LEU A 241 2.82 27.77 4.92
C LEU A 241 4.10 26.98 4.59
N LEU A 242 4.63 27.11 3.37
CA LEU A 242 5.89 26.45 2.99
C LEU A 242 7.09 27.00 3.78
N LYS A 243 7.15 28.31 4.03
CA LYS A 243 8.17 28.91 4.89
C LYS A 243 8.06 28.42 6.33
N ALA A 244 6.85 28.35 6.88
CA ALA A 244 6.61 27.83 8.22
C ALA A 244 7.01 26.35 8.34
N ALA A 245 6.87 25.57 7.27
CA ALA A 245 7.35 24.19 7.16
C ALA A 245 8.88 24.06 6.97
N GLY A 246 9.63 25.17 6.92
CA GLY A 246 11.09 25.17 6.80
C GLY A 246 11.62 24.86 5.39
N VAL A 247 10.77 24.98 4.37
CA VAL A 247 11.13 24.69 2.97
C VAL A 247 11.88 25.87 2.34
N THR A 248 12.96 25.58 1.62
CA THR A 248 13.76 26.60 0.90
C THR A 248 13.55 26.58 -0.62
N GLN A 249 13.19 25.43 -1.20
CA GLN A 249 12.91 25.28 -2.63
C GLN A 249 11.43 25.01 -2.85
N MET A 250 10.76 25.91 -3.56
CA MET A 250 9.31 25.89 -3.74
C MET A 250 8.97 25.87 -5.23
N GLU A 251 7.92 25.13 -5.56
CA GLU A 251 7.32 25.08 -6.90
C GLU A 251 5.82 25.30 -6.74
N LEU A 252 5.25 26.23 -7.51
CA LEU A 252 3.83 26.54 -7.48
C LEU A 252 3.24 26.14 -8.84
N VAL A 253 2.25 25.25 -8.82
CA VAL A 253 1.60 24.71 -10.02
C VAL A 253 0.14 25.14 -10.02
N ARG A 254 -0.27 25.87 -11.06
CA ARG A 254 -1.63 26.36 -11.23
C ARG A 254 -2.43 25.38 -12.09
N SER A 255 -3.68 25.12 -11.73
CA SER A 255 -4.63 24.39 -12.56
C SER A 255 -6.06 24.90 -12.38
N VAL A 256 -6.95 24.55 -13.30
CA VAL A 256 -8.37 24.91 -13.26
C VAL A 256 -9.22 23.68 -13.57
N ASP A 257 -10.27 23.47 -12.80
CA ASP A 257 -11.30 22.47 -13.08
C ASP A 257 -12.26 23.06 -14.12
N MET A 258 -12.41 22.37 -15.25
CA MET A 258 -13.24 22.79 -16.38
C MET A 258 -14.21 21.68 -16.77
N ARG A 259 -15.37 22.05 -17.30
CA ARG A 259 -16.38 21.11 -17.83
C ARG A 259 -17.18 21.76 -18.94
N TYR A 260 -17.89 20.94 -19.72
CA TYR A 260 -18.92 21.48 -20.60
C TYR A 260 -20.12 21.96 -19.77
N VAL A 261 -20.75 23.05 -20.19
CA VAL A 261 -21.93 23.62 -19.53
C VAL A 261 -23.02 22.56 -19.40
N GLY A 262 -23.54 22.37 -18.19
CA GLY A 262 -24.57 21.37 -17.88
C GLY A 262 -24.05 19.99 -17.51
N GLN A 263 -22.73 19.75 -17.59
CA GLN A 263 -22.14 18.52 -17.07
C GLN A 263 -21.95 18.56 -15.55
N ALA A 264 -21.91 17.36 -14.94
CA ALA A 264 -21.78 17.20 -13.50
C ALA A 264 -20.33 17.01 -13.01
N TYR A 265 -19.39 16.68 -13.90
CA TYR A 265 -18.02 16.33 -13.54
C TYR A 265 -17.01 17.19 -14.29
N GLU A 266 -15.95 17.60 -13.59
CA GLU A 266 -14.88 18.42 -14.13
C GLU A 266 -13.63 17.61 -14.51
N LEU A 267 -12.84 18.16 -15.43
CA LEU A 267 -11.46 17.75 -15.71
C LEU A 267 -10.51 18.85 -15.24
N ASN A 268 -9.41 18.46 -14.59
CA ASN A 268 -8.39 19.40 -14.13
C ASN A 268 -7.38 19.71 -15.24
N VAL A 269 -7.33 20.96 -15.69
CA VAL A 269 -6.44 21.45 -16.75
C VAL A 269 -5.31 22.25 -16.13
N GLN A 270 -4.06 21.86 -16.37
CA GLN A 270 -2.90 22.62 -15.91
C GLN A 270 -2.79 23.95 -16.66
N ILE A 271 -2.51 25.02 -15.92
CA ILE A 271 -2.24 26.33 -16.49
C ILE A 271 -0.72 26.46 -16.67
N PRO A 272 -0.22 26.71 -17.90
CA PRO A 272 1.19 26.97 -18.13
C PRO A 272 1.72 28.13 -17.28
N GLY A 273 3.00 28.06 -16.90
CA GLY A 273 3.66 29.16 -16.20
C GLY A 273 3.70 30.45 -17.03
N GLY A 274 3.77 31.60 -16.36
CA GLY A 274 3.78 32.92 -16.98
C GLY A 274 2.63 33.82 -16.53
N GLU A 275 2.46 34.95 -17.22
CA GLU A 275 1.35 35.87 -16.98
C GLU A 275 0.05 35.35 -17.60
N LEU A 276 -1.05 35.48 -16.86
CA LEU A 276 -2.39 35.20 -17.34
C LEU A 276 -2.82 36.31 -18.30
N SER A 277 -2.86 35.99 -19.60
CA SER A 277 -3.23 36.91 -20.68
C SER A 277 -4.46 36.41 -21.43
N ALA A 278 -4.98 37.20 -22.36
CA ALA A 278 -6.09 36.78 -23.22
C ALA A 278 -5.77 35.49 -24.00
N GLY A 279 -4.50 35.27 -24.38
CA GLY A 279 -4.06 34.04 -25.03
C GLY A 279 -4.20 32.79 -24.13
N THR A 280 -4.10 32.97 -22.81
CA THR A 280 -4.23 31.88 -21.84
C THR A 280 -5.62 31.26 -21.87
N VAL A 281 -6.68 32.06 -22.05
CA VAL A 281 -8.06 31.57 -22.11
C VAL A 281 -8.23 30.55 -23.24
N LYS A 282 -7.76 30.91 -24.44
CA LYS A 282 -7.78 30.01 -25.59
C LYS A 282 -6.97 28.74 -25.36
N THR A 283 -5.76 28.87 -24.79
CA THR A 283 -4.92 27.71 -24.46
C THR A 283 -5.60 26.77 -23.48
N LEU A 284 -6.35 27.29 -22.50
CA LEU A 284 -7.08 26.46 -21.53
C LEU A 284 -8.25 25.73 -22.18
N GLU A 285 -9.01 26.41 -23.05
CA GLU A 285 -10.08 25.79 -23.81
C GLU A 285 -9.55 24.66 -24.72
N ASP A 286 -8.49 24.92 -25.50
CA ASP A 286 -7.86 23.93 -26.37
C ASP A 286 -7.31 22.73 -25.57
N SER A 287 -6.71 23.01 -24.40
CA SER A 287 -6.19 21.98 -23.50
C SER A 287 -7.30 21.15 -22.85
N PHE A 288 -8.41 21.78 -22.47
CA PHE A 288 -9.60 21.09 -21.97
C PHE A 288 -10.17 20.15 -23.03
N ILE A 289 -10.40 20.64 -24.26
CA ILE A 289 -10.96 19.85 -25.36
C ILE A 289 -10.07 18.63 -25.66
N SER A 290 -8.76 18.85 -25.71
CA SER A 290 -7.78 17.78 -25.95
C SER A 290 -7.80 16.73 -24.83
N LEU A 291 -7.81 17.17 -23.56
CA LEU A 291 -7.88 16.28 -22.41
C LEU A 291 -9.21 15.52 -22.33
N TYR A 292 -10.31 16.17 -22.70
CA TYR A 292 -11.63 15.56 -22.75
C TYR A 292 -11.70 14.46 -23.82
N GLU A 293 -11.18 14.73 -25.02
CA GLU A 293 -11.09 13.71 -26.08
C GLU A 293 -10.19 12.54 -25.69
N GLU A 294 -9.05 12.79 -25.02
CA GLU A 294 -8.18 11.72 -24.50
C GLU A 294 -8.90 10.87 -23.44
N THR A 295 -9.69 11.51 -22.56
CA THR A 295 -10.35 10.83 -21.43
C THR A 295 -11.59 10.05 -21.87
N TYR A 296 -12.40 10.61 -22.77
CA TYR A 296 -13.73 10.06 -23.13
C TYR A 296 -13.83 9.55 -24.57
N GLY A 297 -12.86 9.87 -25.44
CA GLY A 297 -12.81 9.43 -26.84
C GLY A 297 -13.67 10.24 -27.82
N PHE A 298 -14.29 11.34 -27.37
CA PHE A 298 -15.10 12.24 -28.19
C PHE A 298 -15.20 13.63 -27.54
N THR A 299 -15.70 14.61 -28.28
CA THR A 299 -16.02 15.97 -27.80
C THR A 299 -17.49 16.28 -28.08
N THR A 300 -18.13 17.16 -27.31
CA THR A 300 -19.56 17.49 -27.49
C THR A 300 -19.79 18.79 -28.27
N GLY A 301 -18.79 19.67 -28.32
CA GLY A 301 -18.89 20.99 -28.94
C GLY A 301 -19.73 22.00 -28.15
N ASP A 302 -20.17 21.65 -26.93
CA ASP A 302 -20.88 22.56 -26.03
C ASP A 302 -19.94 23.67 -25.51
N PRO A 303 -20.47 24.80 -25.03
CA PRO A 303 -19.66 25.81 -24.35
C PRO A 303 -18.95 25.24 -23.12
N VAL A 304 -17.74 25.72 -22.88
CA VAL A 304 -16.90 25.29 -21.74
C VAL A 304 -17.03 26.29 -20.59
N GLU A 305 -17.12 25.80 -19.36
CA GLU A 305 -17.07 26.62 -18.14
C GLU A 305 -15.92 26.20 -17.22
N THR A 306 -15.33 27.19 -16.57
CA THR A 306 -14.42 27.02 -15.44
C THR A 306 -15.23 26.89 -14.15
N VAL A 307 -14.74 26.13 -13.17
CA VAL A 307 -15.44 25.88 -11.90
C VAL A 307 -14.55 26.23 -10.71
N ASN A 308 -13.45 25.50 -10.55
CA ASN A 308 -12.53 25.67 -9.42
C ASN A 308 -11.13 26.02 -9.90
N TRP A 309 -10.56 27.08 -9.35
CA TRP A 309 -9.19 27.49 -9.59
C TRP A 309 -8.32 26.91 -8.48
N ARG A 310 -7.30 26.15 -8.86
CA ARG A 310 -6.46 25.36 -7.96
C ARG A 310 -5.01 25.81 -8.02
N LEU A 311 -4.36 25.79 -6.86
CA LEU A 311 -2.92 25.97 -6.73
C LEU A 311 -2.35 24.81 -5.91
N LEU A 312 -1.42 24.05 -6.49
CA LEU A 312 -0.61 23.09 -5.78
C LEU A 312 0.73 23.73 -5.43
N ALA A 313 0.99 23.90 -4.14
CA ALA A 313 2.25 24.40 -3.62
C ALA A 313 3.13 23.23 -3.17
N VAL A 314 4.29 23.06 -3.80
CA VAL A 314 5.22 21.95 -3.55
C VAL A 314 6.52 22.48 -2.97
N GLY A 315 6.82 22.07 -1.74
CA GLY A 315 8.12 22.25 -1.12
C GLY A 315 9.02 21.05 -1.35
N LYS A 316 10.12 21.25 -2.09
CA LYS A 316 11.06 20.18 -2.39
C LYS A 316 11.86 19.81 -1.15
N VAL A 317 11.81 18.53 -0.80
CA VAL A 317 12.63 17.96 0.28
C VAL A 317 13.88 17.32 -0.35
N PRO A 318 15.08 17.47 0.24
CA PRO A 318 16.27 16.78 -0.24
C PRO A 318 16.01 15.27 -0.37
N ARG A 319 16.15 14.74 -1.57
CA ARG A 319 15.87 13.32 -1.84
C ARG A 319 16.79 12.42 -1.02
N VAL A 320 16.22 11.43 -0.35
CA VAL A 320 16.97 10.34 0.27
C VAL A 320 17.71 9.58 -0.83
N LYS A 321 19.05 9.64 -0.82
CA LYS A 321 19.88 8.89 -1.78
C LYS A 321 20.05 7.46 -1.29
N VAL A 322 19.37 6.52 -1.93
CA VAL A 322 19.62 5.09 -1.74
C VAL A 322 20.98 4.76 -2.34
N LYS A 323 21.89 4.21 -1.54
CA LYS A 323 23.24 3.87 -1.99
C LYS A 323 23.22 2.51 -2.68
N ARG A 324 23.78 2.45 -3.89
CA ARG A 324 24.04 1.21 -4.60
C ARG A 324 25.19 0.46 -3.92
N VAL A 325 24.96 -0.79 -3.54
CA VAL A 325 25.97 -1.70 -3.00
C VAL A 325 26.67 -2.40 -4.16
N LYS A 326 27.99 -2.33 -4.19
CA LYS A 326 28.82 -2.97 -5.23
C LYS A 326 29.36 -4.33 -4.81
N GLU A 327 29.50 -4.54 -3.51
CA GLU A 327 29.93 -5.82 -2.97
C GLU A 327 28.88 -6.88 -3.28
N LYS A 328 29.34 -8.08 -3.61
CA LYS A 328 28.50 -9.23 -3.93
C LYS A 328 28.75 -10.30 -2.89
N GLY A 329 27.73 -11.07 -2.55
CA GLY A 329 27.87 -12.15 -1.58
C GLY A 329 27.01 -13.34 -1.95
N ARG A 330 27.26 -14.47 -1.30
CA ARG A 330 26.45 -15.66 -1.47
C ARG A 330 25.45 -15.74 -0.33
N ALA A 331 24.35 -16.47 -0.54
CA ALA A 331 23.29 -16.57 0.46
C ALA A 331 23.78 -17.28 1.74
N GLU A 332 24.68 -18.25 1.60
CA GLU A 332 25.24 -19.04 2.71
C GLU A 332 25.98 -18.17 3.72
N ASP A 333 26.56 -17.05 3.26
CA ASP A 333 27.27 -16.10 4.12
C ASP A 333 26.30 -15.32 5.03
N ALA A 334 24.99 -15.39 4.78
CA ALA A 334 23.92 -14.82 5.59
C ALA A 334 23.10 -15.87 6.35
N LEU A 335 23.42 -17.17 6.21
CA LEU A 335 22.72 -18.24 6.92
C LEU A 335 22.94 -18.09 8.44
N LYS A 336 21.85 -18.03 9.20
CA LYS A 336 21.88 -17.88 10.67
C LYS A 336 21.26 -19.05 11.44
N GLY A 337 20.68 -20.02 10.75
CA GLY A 337 20.16 -21.23 11.36
C GLY A 337 19.10 -21.89 10.51
N LYS A 338 18.36 -22.80 11.13
CA LYS A 338 17.25 -23.52 10.51
C LYS A 338 16.05 -23.56 11.43
N ARG A 339 14.84 -23.51 10.88
CA ARG A 339 13.57 -23.66 11.63
C ARG A 339 12.61 -24.52 10.83
N LYS A 340 11.84 -25.35 11.54
CA LYS A 340 10.74 -26.09 10.92
C LYS A 340 9.57 -25.14 10.64
N ALA A 341 9.08 -25.15 9.41
CA ALA A 341 7.86 -24.44 9.01
C ALA A 341 6.92 -25.36 8.23
N PHE A 342 5.63 -25.15 8.36
CA PHE A 342 4.60 -25.95 7.69
C PHE A 342 4.18 -25.27 6.40
N PHE A 343 4.21 -26.01 5.29
CA PHE A 343 3.70 -25.55 3.99
C PHE A 343 2.70 -26.56 3.45
N ALA A 344 1.59 -26.08 2.91
CA ALA A 344 0.51 -26.90 2.35
C ALA A 344 1.01 -27.86 1.26
N GLU A 345 2.03 -27.46 0.50
CA GLU A 345 2.65 -28.22 -0.59
C GLU A 345 3.32 -29.51 -0.11
N TYR A 346 3.79 -29.55 1.13
CA TYR A 346 4.40 -30.74 1.72
C TYR A 346 3.43 -31.48 2.64
N GLY A 347 2.43 -30.79 3.20
CA GLY A 347 1.50 -31.36 4.17
C GLY A 347 2.12 -31.67 5.53
N GLU A 348 3.36 -31.23 5.76
CA GLU A 348 4.12 -31.44 6.99
C GLU A 348 5.09 -30.29 7.29
N TYR A 349 5.70 -30.33 8.48
CA TYR A 349 6.78 -29.42 8.84
C TYR A 349 8.08 -29.81 8.15
N VAL A 350 8.60 -28.91 7.32
CA VAL A 350 9.90 -29.05 6.65
C VAL A 350 10.93 -28.13 7.28
N GLU A 351 12.19 -28.54 7.26
CA GLU A 351 13.31 -27.71 7.73
C GLU A 351 13.62 -26.62 6.71
N CYS A 352 13.58 -25.36 7.14
CA CYS A 352 13.86 -24.20 6.30
C CYS A 352 15.12 -23.49 6.77
N ASP A 353 15.94 -23.08 5.82
CA ASP A 353 17.07 -22.20 6.08
C ASP A 353 16.59 -20.80 6.46
N ILE A 354 17.23 -20.24 7.49
CA ILE A 354 16.93 -18.91 8.01
C ILE A 354 18.11 -17.99 7.69
N TYR A 355 17.82 -16.91 6.97
CA TYR A 355 18.81 -15.92 6.55
C TYR A 355 18.66 -14.63 7.35
N ASP A 356 19.79 -14.01 7.69
CA ASP A 356 19.85 -12.66 8.23
C ASP A 356 19.74 -11.64 7.09
N ARG A 357 18.67 -10.83 7.10
CA ARG A 357 18.42 -9.82 6.07
C ARG A 357 19.58 -8.85 5.90
N TYR A 358 20.28 -8.50 6.97
CA TYR A 358 21.33 -7.48 6.96
C TYR A 358 22.69 -8.00 6.49
N ARG A 359 22.86 -9.32 6.40
CA ARG A 359 24.06 -9.97 5.87
C ARG A 359 23.93 -10.37 4.39
N LEU A 360 22.73 -10.28 3.83
CA LEU A 360 22.47 -10.58 2.44
C LEU A 360 22.98 -9.44 1.54
N LEU A 361 23.90 -9.80 0.64
CA LEU A 361 24.51 -8.88 -0.32
C LEU A 361 23.97 -9.12 -1.74
N PRO A 362 24.12 -8.14 -2.64
CA PRO A 362 23.75 -8.28 -4.04
C PRO A 362 24.19 -9.60 -4.68
N GLU A 363 23.34 -10.13 -5.57
CA GLU A 363 23.49 -11.42 -6.27
C GLU A 363 23.32 -12.68 -5.42
N ALA A 364 23.22 -12.58 -4.09
CA ALA A 364 22.83 -13.70 -3.25
C ALA A 364 21.48 -14.26 -3.72
N SER A 365 21.41 -15.59 -3.84
CA SER A 365 20.25 -16.32 -4.38
C SER A 365 19.77 -17.34 -3.37
N ILE A 366 18.49 -17.28 -3.01
CA ILE A 366 17.85 -18.16 -2.04
C ILE A 366 16.75 -18.95 -2.77
N GLN A 367 16.76 -20.27 -2.61
CA GLN A 367 15.67 -21.14 -3.07
C GLN A 367 14.72 -21.44 -1.93
N GLY A 368 13.42 -21.35 -2.19
CA GLY A 368 12.40 -21.75 -1.21
C GLY A 368 12.30 -23.27 -1.04
N PRO A 369 11.83 -23.77 0.12
CA PRO A 369 11.32 -23.01 1.25
C PRO A 369 12.42 -22.42 2.14
N ALA A 370 12.37 -21.10 2.37
CA ALA A 370 13.32 -20.37 3.20
C ALA A 370 12.67 -19.18 3.88
N ILE A 371 13.29 -18.69 4.95
CA ILE A 371 12.81 -17.51 5.68
C ILE A 371 13.94 -16.50 5.80
N VAL A 372 13.66 -15.23 5.48
CA VAL A 372 14.60 -14.12 5.66
C VAL A 372 14.08 -13.21 6.76
N GLU A 373 14.87 -13.02 7.80
CA GLU A 373 14.47 -12.26 8.98
C GLU A 373 15.16 -10.90 9.02
N GLU A 374 14.34 -9.87 9.13
CA GLU A 374 14.70 -8.49 9.44
C GLU A 374 14.19 -8.17 10.85
N ARG A 375 14.70 -7.10 11.49
CA ARG A 375 14.25 -6.72 12.84
C ARG A 375 12.73 -6.46 12.88
N GLU A 376 12.20 -5.77 11.88
CA GLU A 376 10.81 -5.31 11.87
C GLU A 376 9.88 -6.16 10.99
N SER A 377 10.39 -7.17 10.28
CA SER A 377 9.60 -7.99 9.37
C SER A 377 10.26 -9.33 9.03
N THR A 378 9.45 -10.26 8.53
CA THR A 378 9.91 -11.58 8.08
C THR A 378 9.41 -11.85 6.66
N VAL A 379 10.30 -12.28 5.78
CA VAL A 379 9.98 -12.71 4.42
C VAL A 379 9.89 -14.23 4.40
N VAL A 380 8.78 -14.77 3.89
CA VAL A 380 8.64 -16.21 3.62
C VAL A 380 8.84 -16.44 2.14
N VAL A 381 9.93 -17.12 1.77
CA VAL A 381 10.18 -17.59 0.40
C VAL A 381 9.56 -18.98 0.28
N CYS A 382 8.32 -19.04 -0.19
CA CYS A 382 7.55 -20.28 -0.36
C CYS A 382 8.24 -21.30 -1.29
N PRO A 383 7.83 -22.58 -1.24
CA PRO A 383 8.31 -23.60 -2.19
C PRO A 383 8.18 -23.13 -3.64
N LYS A 384 9.15 -23.50 -4.50
CA LYS A 384 9.21 -23.10 -5.93
C LYS A 384 9.40 -21.60 -6.20
N ALA A 385 9.51 -20.78 -5.15
CA ALA A 385 9.93 -19.40 -5.28
C ALA A 385 11.46 -19.28 -5.19
N LYS A 386 12.01 -18.32 -5.92
CA LYS A 386 13.42 -17.94 -5.85
C LYS A 386 13.53 -16.47 -5.45
N ALA A 387 14.36 -16.17 -4.47
CA ALA A 387 14.68 -14.80 -4.07
C ALA A 387 16.11 -14.44 -4.46
N THR A 388 16.32 -13.24 -5.00
CA THR A 388 17.66 -12.67 -5.24
C THR A 388 17.76 -11.28 -4.65
N VAL A 389 18.97 -10.86 -4.29
CA VAL A 389 19.24 -9.53 -3.76
C VAL A 389 19.72 -8.62 -4.89
N ASP A 390 19.06 -7.48 -5.09
CA ASP A 390 19.52 -6.48 -6.04
C ASP A 390 20.59 -5.54 -5.43
N GLU A 391 21.11 -4.63 -6.25
CA GLU A 391 22.14 -3.66 -5.87
C GLU A 391 21.67 -2.56 -4.91
N TYR A 392 20.37 -2.47 -4.64
CA TYR A 392 19.77 -1.58 -3.65
C TYR A 392 19.33 -2.36 -2.40
N LEU A 393 19.77 -3.62 -2.28
CA LEU A 393 19.45 -4.56 -1.20
C LEU A 393 17.97 -4.97 -1.15
N ASN A 394 17.18 -4.73 -2.20
CA ASN A 394 15.84 -5.28 -2.28
C ASN A 394 15.90 -6.80 -2.47
N LEU A 395 14.98 -7.54 -1.84
CA LEU A 395 14.73 -8.92 -2.21
C LEU A 395 13.76 -8.94 -3.38
N ILE A 396 14.23 -9.46 -4.50
CA ILE A 396 13.45 -9.71 -5.70
C ILE A 396 13.04 -11.17 -5.67
N ILE A 397 11.74 -11.43 -5.47
CA ILE A 397 11.23 -12.80 -5.47
C ILE A 397 10.54 -13.06 -6.80
N THR A 398 10.89 -14.16 -7.44
CA THR A 398 10.26 -14.65 -8.65
C THR A 398 9.53 -15.95 -8.35
N LEU A 399 8.29 -16.04 -8.82
CA LEU A 399 7.48 -17.24 -8.77
C LEU A 399 7.54 -17.93 -10.13
N GLU A 400 7.84 -19.23 -10.14
CA GLU A 400 7.73 -20.05 -11.35
C GLU A 400 6.24 -20.18 -11.74
N GLY A 401 5.97 -20.08 -13.05
CA GLY A 401 4.62 -19.84 -13.60
C GLY A 401 3.70 -21.04 -13.67
#